data_AF-A0A2M7F514-F1
#
_entry.id   AF-A0A2M7F514-F1
#
_cell.length_a   1.000
_cell.length_b   1.000
_cell.length_c   1.000
_cell.angle_alpha   90.00
_cell.angle_beta   90.00
_cell.angle_gamma   90.00
#
_symmetry.space_group_name_H-M   'P 1'
#
loop_
_entity.id
_entity.type
_entity.pdbx_description
1 polymer ?
#
loop_
_entity_poly.entity_id
_entity_poly.type
_entity_poly.pdbx_seq_one_letter_code
_entity_poly.pdbx_strand_id
1 'polypeptide(L)' 'SASHMPRAMACFHKAGLDPIPWPVDFRSHKNNLDAFSLLPGTGSLVRTDAAIHEYIGLVLYKLMGYI' A
#
# COMPACT_ATOMS: atom_id res chain seq x y z
N SER A 1 3.55 -7.79 -2.44
CA SER A 1 2.42 -7.77 -1.49
C SER A 1 1.34 -6.80 -1.98
N ALA A 2 0.15 -6.89 -1.42
CA ALA A 2 -1.02 -6.10 -1.78
C ALA A 2 -0.81 -4.60 -1.53
N SER A 3 0.02 -4.25 -0.54
CA SER A 3 0.36 -2.86 -0.20
C SER A 3 1.07 -2.11 -1.33
N HIS A 4 1.92 -2.77 -2.11
CA HIS A 4 2.67 -2.15 -3.21
C HIS A 4 1.87 -2.11 -4.53
N MET A 5 0.76 -2.84 -4.61
CA MET A 5 0.00 -3.04 -5.85
C MET A 5 -0.44 -1.72 -6.49
N PRO A 6 -0.95 -0.70 -5.75
CA PRO A 6 -1.37 0.55 -6.36
C PRO A 6 -0.24 1.28 -7.09
N ARG A 7 0.94 1.38 -6.46
CA ARG A 7 2.11 2.05 -7.05
C ARG A 7 2.65 1.28 -8.24
N ALA A 8 2.72 -0.06 -8.13
CA ALA A 8 3.18 -0.92 -9.22
C ALA A 8 2.26 -0.81 -10.46
N MET A 9 0.94 -0.87 -10.28
CA MET A 9 -0.03 -0.71 -11.36
C MET A 9 0.12 0.65 -12.06
N ALA A 10 0.27 1.71 -11.28
CA ALA A 10 0.45 3.05 -11.83
C ALA A 10 1.74 3.16 -12.67
N CYS A 11 2.83 2.52 -12.26
CA CYS A 11 4.06 2.45 -13.08
C CYS A 11 3.84 1.66 -14.38
N PHE A 12 3.16 0.52 -14.32
CA PHE A 12 2.86 -0.27 -15.51
C PHE A 12 2.01 0.50 -16.51
N HIS A 13 0.95 1.16 -16.03
CA HIS A 13 0.11 2.02 -16.86
C HIS A 13 0.89 3.18 -17.48
N LYS A 14 1.79 3.82 -16.72
CA LYS A 14 2.66 4.87 -17.26
C LYS A 14 3.60 4.36 -18.35
N ALA A 15 4.06 3.12 -18.24
CA ALA A 15 4.86 2.47 -19.27
C ALA A 15 4.04 1.98 -20.49
N GLY A 16 2.72 2.23 -20.52
CA GLY A 16 1.84 1.77 -21.60
C GLY A 16 1.42 0.30 -21.48
N LEU A 17 1.60 -0.32 -20.31
CA LEU A 17 1.22 -1.70 -20.03
C LEU A 17 -0.10 -1.75 -19.24
N ASP A 18 -0.86 -2.84 -19.42
CA ASP A 18 -2.13 -3.09 -18.72
C ASP A 18 -2.18 -4.51 -18.12
N PRO A 19 -1.38 -4.79 -17.07
CA PRO A 19 -1.37 -6.11 -16.45
C PRO A 19 -2.60 -6.32 -15.56
N ILE A 20 -3.00 -7.57 -15.38
CA ILE A 20 -4.08 -7.91 -14.43
C ILE A 20 -3.51 -7.90 -13.01
N PRO A 21 -4.04 -7.09 -12.07
CA PRO A 21 -3.53 -7.05 -10.70
C PRO A 21 -3.84 -8.35 -9.96
N TRP A 22 -2.83 -8.89 -9.27
CA TRP A 22 -2.97 -10.06 -8.40
C TRP A 22 -2.39 -9.80 -7.00
N PRO A 23 -3.11 -9.05 -6.15
CA PRO A 23 -2.63 -8.71 -4.81
C PRO A 23 -2.58 -9.94 -3.88
N VAL A 24 -1.46 -10.11 -3.17
CA VAL A 24 -1.20 -11.18 -2.17
C VAL A 24 -0.62 -10.58 -0.89
N ASP A 25 -0.62 -11.26 0.25
CA ASP A 25 -0.16 -10.72 1.55
C ASP A 25 -0.97 -9.47 1.99
N PHE A 26 -2.29 -9.67 2.17
CA PHE A 26 -3.16 -8.63 2.72
C PHE A 26 -2.95 -8.50 4.23
N ARG A 27 -2.57 -7.30 4.66
CA ARG A 27 -2.35 -6.96 6.09
C ARG A 27 -3.52 -6.24 6.73
N SER A 28 -4.55 -5.93 5.94
CA SER A 28 -5.79 -5.30 6.34
C SER A 28 -6.92 -6.33 6.33
N HIS A 29 -7.76 -6.33 7.36
CA HIS A 29 -8.97 -7.13 7.43
C HIS A 29 -10.19 -6.23 7.22
N LYS A 30 -11.26 -6.76 6.61
CA LYS A 30 -12.53 -6.03 6.46
C LYS A 30 -13.12 -5.73 7.84
N ASN A 31 -13.08 -4.45 8.24
CA ASN A 31 -13.97 -3.72 9.15
C ASN A 31 -14.57 -4.46 10.36
N ASN A 32 -13.73 -4.96 11.25
CA ASN A 32 -14.12 -5.17 12.66
C ASN A 32 -13.27 -4.25 13.55
N LEU A 33 -13.45 -2.94 13.40
CA LEU A 33 -12.87 -1.98 14.33
C LEU A 33 -13.72 -1.98 15.61
N ASP A 34 -13.15 -2.46 16.70
CA ASP A 34 -13.68 -2.33 18.05
C ASP A 34 -12.97 -1.21 18.81
N ALA A 35 -13.39 -0.99 20.06
CA ALA A 35 -12.80 0.03 20.93
C ALA A 35 -11.29 -0.16 21.21
N PHE A 36 -10.76 -1.36 20.98
CA PHE A 36 -9.36 -1.72 21.23
C PHE A 36 -8.50 -1.75 19.97
N SER A 37 -9.11 -1.63 18.79
CA SER A 37 -8.43 -1.73 17.49
C SER A 37 -7.44 -0.59 17.24
N LEU A 38 -7.55 0.52 18.01
CA LEU A 38 -6.61 1.64 17.98
C LEU A 38 -5.49 1.52 19.02
N LEU A 39 -5.53 0.52 19.90
CA LEU A 39 -4.46 0.29 20.85
C LEU A 39 -3.21 -0.23 20.12
N PRO A 40 -2.01 0.22 20.53
CA PRO A 40 -0.77 -0.25 19.94
C PRO A 40 -0.56 -1.74 20.23
N GLY A 41 -0.57 -2.55 19.18
CA GLY A 41 -0.16 -3.95 19.22
C GLY A 41 1.28 -4.14 18.71
N THR A 42 1.89 -5.28 19.02
CA THR A 42 3.28 -5.60 18.64
C THR A 42 3.53 -5.54 17.12
N GLY A 43 2.51 -5.81 16.30
CA GLY A 43 2.58 -5.69 14.83
C GLY A 43 2.13 -4.35 14.26
N SER A 44 1.58 -3.44 15.08
CA SER A 44 0.97 -2.20 14.59
C SER A 44 2.01 -1.22 14.03
N LEU A 45 3.16 -1.07 14.69
CA LEU A 45 4.24 -0.21 14.21
C LEU A 45 4.77 -0.65 12.84
N VAL A 46 4.95 -1.95 12.63
CA VAL A 46 5.42 -2.50 11.34
C VAL A 46 4.43 -2.24 10.21
N ARG A 47 3.12 -2.33 10.50
CA ARG A 47 2.07 -2.04 9.51
C ARG A 47 2.02 -0.54 9.19
N THR A 48 2.15 0.30 10.21
CA THR A 48 2.19 1.77 10.04
C THR A 48 3.42 2.19 9.24
N ASP A 49 4.60 1.66 9.55
CA ASP A 49 5.83 1.92 8.82
C ASP A 49 5.69 1.56 7.33
N ALA A 50 5.18 0.36 7.04
CA ALA A 50 4.93 -0.08 5.66
C ALA A 50 3.89 0.80 4.94
N ALA A 51 2.85 1.27 5.63
CA ALA A 51 1.85 2.16 5.05
C ALA A 51 2.45 3.55 4.73
N ILE A 52 3.20 4.12 5.67
CA ILE A 52 3.89 5.40 5.48
C ILE A 52 4.88 5.30 4.30
N HIS A 53 5.65 4.22 4.24
CA HIS A 53 6.58 3.97 3.14
C HIS A 53 5.88 3.99 1.78
N GLU A 54 4.72 3.35 1.64
CA GLU A 54 3.97 3.35 0.39
C GLU A 54 3.33 4.70 0.05
N TYR A 55 2.84 5.46 1.05
CA TYR A 55 2.34 6.80 0.80
C TYR A 55 3.43 7.76 0.33
N ILE A 56 4.60 7.72 0.97
CA ILE A 56 5.76 8.49 0.53
C ILE A 56 6.17 8.05 -0.88
N GLY A 57 6.20 6.73 -1.14
CA GLY A 57 6.50 6.17 -2.45
C GLY A 57 5.58 6.70 -3.54
N LEU A 58 4.26 6.73 -3.30
CA LEU A 58 3.27 7.27 -4.24
C LEU A 58 3.48 8.76 -4.50
N VAL A 59 3.70 9.57 -3.45
CA VAL A 59 3.93 11.01 -3.59
C VAL A 59 5.20 11.28 -4.40
N LEU A 60 6.31 10.65 -4.03
CA LEU A 60 7.59 10.84 -4.71
C LEU A 60 7.55 10.36 -6.17
N TYR A 61 6.95 9.19 -6.43
CA TYR A 61 6.85 8.69 -7.79
C TYR A 61 6.00 9.61 -8.66
N LYS A 62 4.95 10.21 -8.11
CA LYS A 62 4.14 11.20 -8.82
C LYS A 62 4.93 12.47 -9.11
N LEU A 63 5.65 13.00 -8.12
CA LEU A 63 6.47 14.21 -8.27
C LEU A 63 7.62 14.02 -9.28
N MET A 64 8.25 12.85 -9.27
CA MET A 64 9.34 12.51 -10.19
C MET A 64 8.84 12.09 -11.58
N GLY A 65 7.54 11.93 -11.76
CA GLY A 65 6.98 11.50 -13.03
C GLY A 65 7.23 10.02 -13.35
N TYR A 66 7.29 9.14 -12.35
CA TYR A 66 7.29 7.68 -12.54
C TYR A 66 5.89 7.05 -12.57
N ILE A 67 4.90 7.76 -12.03
CA ILE A 67 3.47 7.44 -12.16
C ILE A 67 2.67 8.67 -12.56
#